data_AF-A0A4R4LRI4-F1
#
_entry.id   AF-A0A4R4LRI4-F1
#
_cell.length_a   1.000
_cell.length_b   1.000
_cell.length_c   1.000
_cell.angle_alpha   90.00
_cell.angle_beta   90.00
_cell.angle_gamma   90.00
#
_symmetry.space_group_name_H-M   'P 1'
#
loop_
_entity.id
_entity.type
_entity.pdbx_description
1 polymer ?
#
loop_
_entity_poly.entity_id
_entity_poly.type
_entity_poly.pdbx_seq_one_letter_code
_entity_poly.pdbx_strand_id
1 'polypeptide(L)'
;MSDSFAISTQSLRESSSKIRQLGQQLSSRQEAMKSQVAGGPGVWGADEEGMAFGGAYQEVAAKMGELLGALAEAFDTVGHNLNVHADNVDAADEAVKKRLVEIERGIGGRA
;
A
#
# COMPACT_ATOMS: atom_id res chain seq x y z
N MET A 1 -19.45 7.03 -30.19
CA MET A 1 -19.43 5.81 -29.36
C MET A 1 -18.55 6.14 -28.18
N SER A 2 -19.15 6.46 -27.03
CA SER A 2 -18.38 6.70 -25.81
C SER A 2 -17.94 5.36 -25.27
N ASP A 3 -16.63 5.10 -25.21
CA ASP A 3 -16.10 4.00 -24.42
C ASP A 3 -16.64 4.16 -23.01
N SER A 4 -17.59 3.31 -22.61
CA SER A 4 -18.15 3.36 -21.27
C SER A 4 -17.05 2.93 -20.32
N PHE A 5 -16.45 3.89 -19.65
CA PHE A 5 -15.44 3.63 -18.63
C PHE A 5 -16.15 3.06 -17.39
N ALA A 6 -16.28 1.74 -17.33
CA ALA A 6 -16.82 1.05 -16.17
C ALA A 6 -15.67 0.79 -15.18
N ILE A 7 -15.53 1.67 -14.18
CA ILE A 7 -14.61 1.44 -13.06
C ILE A 7 -15.27 0.47 -12.09
N SER A 8 -14.64 -0.69 -11.88
CA SER A 8 -15.05 -1.60 -10.80
C SER A 8 -14.48 -1.11 -9.47
N THR A 9 -15.29 -0.40 -8.68
CA THR A 9 -14.90 0.05 -7.33
C THR A 9 -14.62 -1.13 -6.42
N GLN A 10 -15.30 -2.27 -6.61
CA GLN A 10 -14.97 -3.52 -5.94
C GLN A 10 -13.54 -3.98 -6.24
N SER A 11 -13.11 -3.98 -7.51
CA SER A 11 -11.76 -4.40 -7.88
C SER A 11 -10.68 -3.45 -7.33
N LEU A 12 -10.97 -2.16 -7.22
CA LEU A 12 -10.09 -1.18 -6.56
C LEU A 12 -9.95 -1.47 -5.07
N ARG A 13 -11.04 -1.79 -4.37
CA ARG A 13 -11.03 -2.16 -2.94
C ARG A 13 -10.30 -3.47 -2.68
N GLU A 14 -10.51 -4.48 -3.53
CA GLU A 14 -9.78 -5.75 -3.45
C GLU A 14 -8.28 -5.55 -3.67
N SER A 15 -7.91 -4.74 -4.66
CA SER A 15 -6.51 -4.41 -4.94
C SER A 15 -5.87 -3.62 -3.80
N SER A 16 -6.61 -2.65 -3.24
CA SER A 16 -6.21 -1.92 -2.03
C SER A 16 -5.89 -2.88 -0.89
N SER A 17 -6.82 -3.79 -0.57
CA SER A 17 -6.64 -4.78 0.51
C SER A 17 -5.40 -5.65 0.29
N LYS A 18 -5.22 -6.19 -0.92
CA LYS A 18 -4.07 -7.03 -1.27
C LYS A 18 -2.74 -6.29 -1.14
N ILE A 19 -2.67 -5.05 -1.64
CA ILE A 19 -1.44 -4.25 -1.58
C ILE A 19 -1.10 -3.90 -0.13
N ARG A 20 -2.09 -3.51 0.69
CA ARG A 20 -1.85 -3.24 2.11
C ARG A 20 -1.40 -4.48 2.88
N GLN A 21 -1.97 -5.64 2.57
CA GLN A 21 -1.52 -6.91 3.14
C GLN A 21 -0.06 -7.22 2.77
N LEU A 22 0.35 -6.95 1.52
CA LEU A 22 1.75 -7.09 1.11
C LEU A 22 2.67 -6.13 1.88
N GLY A 23 2.26 -4.87 2.07
CA GLY A 23 3.00 -3.91 2.90
C GLY A 23 3.18 -4.37 4.35
N GLN A 24 2.12 -4.89 4.97
CA GLN A 24 2.18 -5.44 6.34
C GLN A 24 3.09 -6.66 6.45
N GLN A 25 3.01 -7.58 5.47
CA GLN A 25 3.90 -8.74 5.42
C GLN A 25 5.36 -8.32 5.25
N LEU A 26 5.63 -7.33 4.40
CA LEU A 26 6.97 -6.80 4.18
C LEU A 26 7.55 -6.18 5.45
N SER A 27 6.77 -5.32 6.13
CA SER A 27 7.17 -4.72 7.41
C SER A 27 7.44 -5.77 8.48
N SER A 28 6.58 -6.79 8.60
CA SER A 28 6.79 -7.88 9.56
C SER A 28 8.07 -8.67 9.28
N ARG A 29 8.39 -8.92 8.00
CA ARG A 29 9.63 -9.59 7.59
C ARG A 29 10.87 -8.72 7.80
N GLN A 30 10.76 -7.42 7.56
CA GLN A 30 11.83 -6.45 7.83
C GLN A 30 12.18 -6.43 9.33
N GLU A 31 11.20 -6.40 10.22
CA GLU A 31 11.45 -6.45 11.67
C GLU A 31 12.07 -7.78 12.10
N ALA A 32 11.61 -8.90 11.53
CA ALA A 32 12.25 -10.20 11.76
C ALA A 32 13.72 -10.22 11.28
N MET A 33 14.02 -9.57 10.15
CA MET A 33 15.38 -9.45 9.63
C MET A 33 16.26 -8.58 10.55
N LYS A 34 15.76 -7.42 11.02
CA LYS A 34 16.48 -6.57 11.97
C LYS A 34 16.82 -7.31 13.26
N SER A 35 15.88 -8.08 13.79
CA SER A 35 16.09 -8.90 14.99
C SER A 35 17.18 -9.96 14.78
N GLN A 36 17.22 -10.62 13.62
CA GLN A 36 18.26 -11.59 13.28
C GLN A 36 19.64 -10.96 13.11
N VAL A 37 19.72 -9.79 12.45
CA VAL A 37 20.97 -9.07 12.22
C VAL A 37 21.52 -8.47 13.52
N ALA A 38 20.65 -8.08 14.45
CA ALA A 38 21.04 -7.61 15.77
C ALA A 38 21.69 -8.71 16.65
N GLY A 39 21.73 -9.97 16.19
CA GLY A 39 22.37 -11.13 16.83
C GLY A 39 23.87 -11.03 17.13
N GLY A 40 24.47 -9.85 16.90
CA GLY A 40 25.65 -9.38 17.62
C GLY A 40 26.98 -9.58 16.89
N PRO A 41 27.97 -8.70 17.11
CA PRO A 41 29.32 -8.80 16.52
C PRO A 41 30.06 -10.10 16.88
N GLY A 42 29.59 -10.85 17.89
CA GLY A 42 30.19 -12.11 18.33
C GLY A 42 30.05 -13.28 17.34
N VAL A 43 29.19 -13.18 16.32
CA VAL A 43 29.04 -14.24 15.30
C VAL A 43 30.21 -14.26 14.32
N TRP A 44 30.88 -13.11 14.13
CA TRP A 44 31.90 -12.92 13.10
C TRP A 44 33.33 -12.97 13.64
N GLY A 45 33.51 -13.13 14.95
CA GLY A 45 34.82 -13.04 15.60
C GLY A 45 35.12 -11.62 16.11
N ALA A 46 35.97 -11.55 17.13
CA ALA A 46 36.44 -10.29 17.71
C ALA A 46 37.84 -9.89 17.21
N ASP A 47 38.38 -10.64 16.24
CA ASP A 47 39.57 -10.26 15.49
C ASP A 47 39.29 -9.09 14.53
N GLU A 48 40.35 -8.51 13.98
CA GLU A 48 40.24 -7.31 13.14
C GLU A 48 39.37 -7.58 11.89
N GLU A 49 39.54 -8.75 11.29
CA GLU A 49 38.77 -9.24 10.15
C GLU A 49 37.29 -9.46 10.51
N GLY A 50 37.02 -10.08 11.66
CA GLY A 50 35.65 -10.32 12.15
C GLY A 50 34.91 -9.04 12.47
N MET A 51 35.59 -8.06 13.09
CA MET A 51 35.01 -6.74 13.35
C MET A 51 34.77 -5.95 12.05
N ALA A 52 35.71 -5.98 11.10
CA ALA A 52 35.55 -5.31 9.81
C ALA A 52 34.37 -5.89 9.00
N PHE A 53 34.26 -7.21 8.95
CA PHE A 53 33.15 -7.88 8.28
C PHE A 53 31.81 -7.62 8.99
N GLY A 54 31.78 -7.75 10.32
CA GLY A 54 30.58 -7.50 11.12
C GLY A 54 30.05 -6.07 10.95
N GLY A 55 30.94 -5.08 10.94
CA GLY A 55 30.58 -3.67 10.71
C GLY A 55 29.99 -3.44 9.31
N ALA A 56 30.66 -3.92 8.26
CA ALA A 56 30.16 -3.78 6.89
C ALA A 56 28.82 -4.50 6.68
N TYR A 57 28.66 -5.69 7.27
CA TYR A 57 27.41 -6.44 7.21
C TYR A 57 26.26 -5.69 7.89
N GLN A 58 26.50 -5.12 9.07
CA GLN A 58 25.49 -4.34 9.80
C GLN A 58 25.08 -3.08 9.03
N GLU A 59 26.02 -2.37 8.40
CA GLU A 59 25.73 -1.18 7.60
C GLU A 59 24.82 -1.53 6.40
N VAL A 60 25.18 -2.57 5.64
CA VAL A 60 24.38 -3.03 4.51
C VAL A 60 23.00 -3.50 4.95
N ALA A 61 22.92 -4.25 6.06
CA ALA A 61 21.66 -4.73 6.59
C ALA A 61 20.75 -3.59 7.10
N ALA A 62 21.33 -2.55 7.72
CA ALA A 62 20.60 -1.36 8.13
C ALA A 62 20.00 -0.64 6.92
N LYS A 63 20.82 -0.39 5.89
CA LYS A 63 20.38 0.25 4.64
C LYS A 63 19.30 -0.55 3.93
N MET A 64 19.45 -1.87 3.88
CA MET A 64 18.42 -2.75 3.32
C MET A 64 17.14 -2.71 4.14
N GLY A 65 17.25 -2.63 5.46
CA GLY A 65 16.14 -2.38 6.37
C GLY A 65 15.38 -1.09 6.06
N GLU A 66 16.06 0.03 5.86
CA GLU A 66 15.44 1.31 5.50
C GLU A 66 14.66 1.22 4.18
N LEU A 67 15.27 0.62 3.15
CA LEU A 67 14.64 0.47 1.82
C LEU A 67 13.37 -0.39 1.89
N LEU A 68 13.40 -1.49 2.65
CA LEU A 68 12.22 -2.34 2.84
C LEU A 68 11.11 -1.62 3.62
N GLY A 69 11.48 -0.78 4.59
CA GLY A 69 10.53 0.07 5.32
C GLY A 69 9.85 1.08 4.40
N ALA A 70 10.62 1.82 3.61
CA ALA A 70 10.09 2.77 2.63
C ALA A 70 9.17 2.10 1.60
N LEU A 71 9.49 0.87 1.16
CA LEU A 71 8.65 0.11 0.25
C LEU A 71 7.33 -0.33 0.91
N ALA A 72 7.36 -0.71 2.20
CA ALA A 72 6.15 -1.06 2.95
C ALA A 72 5.20 0.15 3.09
N GLU A 73 5.75 1.33 3.39
CA GLU A 73 4.99 2.59 3.44
C GLU A 73 4.40 2.97 2.08
N ALA A 74 5.16 2.77 1.00
CA ALA A 74 4.67 3.01 -0.35
C ALA A 74 3.48 2.09 -0.69
N PHE A 75 3.52 0.82 -0.29
CA PHE A 75 2.38 -0.08 -0.47
C PHE A 75 1.15 0.37 0.33
N ASP A 76 1.30 0.77 1.60
CA ASP A 76 0.15 1.26 2.36
C ASP A 76 -0.46 2.53 1.74
N THR A 77 0.39 3.45 1.26
CA THR A 77 -0.04 4.67 0.55
C THR A 77 -0.81 4.36 -0.73
N VAL A 78 -0.30 3.48 -1.59
CA VAL A 78 -0.99 3.07 -2.81
C VAL A 78 -2.32 2.39 -2.48
N GLY A 79 -2.32 1.50 -1.49
CA GLY A 79 -3.53 0.85 -1.03
C GLY A 79 -4.57 1.84 -0.53
N HIS A 80 -4.18 2.81 0.28
CA HIS A 80 -5.06 3.88 0.74
C HIS A 80 -5.66 4.67 -0.43
N ASN A 81 -4.82 5.10 -1.38
CA ASN A 81 -5.25 5.88 -2.53
C ASN A 81 -6.24 5.13 -3.43
N LEU A 82 -6.07 3.82 -3.62
CA LEU A 82 -7.03 3.00 -4.36
C LEU A 82 -8.39 2.94 -3.67
N ASN A 83 -8.42 2.86 -2.34
CA ASN A 83 -9.68 2.85 -1.60
C ASN A 83 -10.38 4.22 -1.65
N VAL A 84 -9.63 5.31 -1.47
CA VAL A 84 -10.15 6.68 -1.66
C VAL A 84 -10.67 6.89 -3.07
N HIS A 85 -9.99 6.37 -4.08
CA HIS A 85 -10.46 6.45 -5.45
C HIS A 85 -11.78 5.69 -5.66
N ALA A 86 -11.92 4.49 -5.08
CA ALA A 86 -13.17 3.75 -5.10
C ALA A 86 -14.32 4.54 -4.44
N ASP A 87 -14.08 5.14 -3.27
CA ASP A 87 -15.06 5.97 -2.57
C ASP A 87 -15.49 7.18 -3.41
N ASN A 88 -14.55 7.84 -4.08
CA ASN A 88 -14.83 8.98 -4.95
C ASN A 88 -15.68 8.59 -6.16
N VAL A 89 -15.44 7.42 -6.74
CA VAL A 89 -16.23 6.90 -7.87
C VAL A 89 -17.65 6.56 -7.41
N ASP A 90 -17.81 5.82 -6.31
CA ASP A 90 -19.13 5.48 -5.77
C ASP A 90 -19.94 6.76 -5.45
N ALA A 91 -19.30 7.78 -4.87
CA ALA A 91 -19.94 9.06 -4.56
C ALA A 91 -20.36 9.84 -5.82
N ALA A 92 -19.54 9.81 -6.88
CA ALA A 92 -19.87 10.43 -8.15
C ALA A 92 -21.07 9.75 -8.82
N ASP A 93 -21.10 8.42 -8.83
CA ASP A 93 -22.20 7.64 -9.41
C ASP A 93 -23.52 7.89 -8.65
N GLU A 94 -23.49 7.93 -7.33
CA GLU A 94 -24.68 8.24 -6.53
C GLU A 94 -25.18 9.67 -6.74
N ALA A 95 -24.28 10.64 -6.93
CA ALA A 95 -24.67 12.01 -7.25
C ALA A 95 -25.35 12.11 -8.63
N VAL A 96 -24.87 11.35 -9.62
CA VAL A 96 -25.47 11.28 -10.95
C VAL A 96 -26.84 10.62 -10.89
N LYS A 97 -26.99 9.50 -10.18
CA LYS A 97 -28.29 8.82 -9.99
C LYS A 97 -29.32 9.74 -9.36
N LYS A 98 -28.95 10.48 -8.30
CA LYS A 98 -29.85 11.45 -7.65
C LYS A 98 -30.34 12.54 -8.61
N ARG A 99 -29.43 13.12 -9.41
CA ARG A 99 -29.79 14.13 -10.42
C ARG A 99 -30.73 13.57 -11.49
N LEU A 100 -30.51 12.34 -11.94
CA LEU A 100 -31.40 11.67 -12.89
C LEU A 100 -32.82 11.52 -12.33
N VAL A 101 -32.95 11.03 -11.09
CA VAL A 101 -34.25 10.89 -10.42
C VAL A 101 -34.96 12.23 -10.24
N GLU A 102 -34.23 13.31 -9.93
CA GLU A 102 -34.79 14.66 -9.83
C GLU A 102 -35.30 15.17 -11.19
N ILE A 103 -34.56 14.93 -12.28
CA ILE A 103 -34.98 15.29 -13.63
C ILE A 103 -36.23 14.50 -14.04
N GLU A 104 -36.26 13.19 -13.82
CA GLU A 104 -37.41 12.34 -14.12
C GLU A 104 -38.67 12.81 -13.37
N ARG A 105 -38.54 13.18 -12.09
CA ARG A 105 -39.64 13.76 -11.31
C ARG A 105 -40.10 15.12 -11.83
N GLY A 106 -39.17 15.98 -12.24
CA GLY A 106 -39.47 17.31 -12.78
C GLY A 106 -40.15 17.26 -14.16
N ILE A 107 -39.87 16.22 -14.96
CA ILE A 107 -40.50 15.99 -16.26
C ILE A 107 -41.86 15.27 -16.08
N GLY A 108 -41.94 14.27 -15.20
CA GLY A 108 -43.17 13.52 -14.93
C GLY A 108 -44.28 14.32 -14.22
N GLY A 109 -43.95 15.41 -13.53
CA GLY A 109 -44.92 16.32 -12.91
C GLY A 109 -45.52 17.38 -13.86
N ARG A 110 -45.16 17.38 -15.15
CA ARG A 110 -45.64 18.34 -16.16
C ARG A 110 -46.54 17.71 -17.25
N ALA A 111 -46.95 16.46 -17.08
CA ALA A 111 -47.95 15.78 -17.92
C ALA A 111 -49.28 15.67 -17.15
#